data_AF-A0A2A2I467-F1
#
_entry.id   AF-A0A2A2I467-F1
#
_cell.length_a   1.000
_cell.length_b   1.000
_cell.length_c   1.000
_cell.angle_alpha   90.00
_cell.angle_beta   90.00
_cell.angle_gamma   90.00
#
_symmetry.space_group_name_H-M   'P 1'
#
loop_
_entity.id
_entity.type
_entity.pdbx_description
1 polymer ?
#
loop_
_entity_poly.entity_id
_entity_poly.type
_entity_poly.pdbx_seq_one_letter_code
_entity_poly.pdbx_strand_id
1 'polypeptide(L)'
;MSTQDIKVPDLGGADEVEIIEITVSEGDQVEEEDPILTVESDKASVELPAPASGTIQSLTVKVGDKLKEGDVVGTMEAGESGGADDRASEDKDEASDTVSSDSESDEPKESATPAPSGGTRQETVKVPNLDGFDNVPVIEINVSVGDEVEEEDALVSVESDKATMEIPSSHAGRIEEVLVNEGDKISEGDDLVRMTITEEGGEEAAAAEGPAKSSGKEEAPAEPGQDKAPSEPQPAAEPASSEPVTKPGAAVHAGPAVRKLAREFGADLTRIKGSGPKGRVLKDDVQSYVKGQLKQTQEGGAAASAGGIPGIKLPDFSQFGEVQRESMTRMQVATAENMHRSWLNVPHVTQHDDADITDLEAFRKSQKAAGEKRGVKMTPMPFLLKAAAQALAELPQFNVSLDMERREIVRKQYIHIGIAVDTPSGLMVPVIRDVDKKGLWELAEEAGDLAAKARDKKLKPDEMKGACFSITSLGGIGGTAFTPIVNPPEVAILGVSKAAMKPVWDGDAFQPRLMMPLSLSYDHRAVNGADAARFTSLMGELLGDIRRLLL
;
A
#
# COMPACT_ATOMS: atom_id res chain seq x y z
N MET A 1 36.95 8.18 25.44
CA MET A 1 36.97 7.70 24.05
C MET A 1 37.79 6.43 24.01
N SER A 2 37.12 5.29 24.17
CA SER A 2 37.76 3.96 24.15
C SER A 2 37.39 3.31 22.82
N THR A 3 38.38 3.12 21.94
CA THR A 3 38.20 2.36 20.70
C THR A 3 38.15 0.86 21.03
N GLN A 4 37.13 0.16 20.53
CA GLN A 4 36.91 -1.26 20.74
C GLN A 4 36.89 -2.00 19.40
N ASP A 5 37.61 -3.11 19.31
CA ASP A 5 37.63 -3.99 18.14
C ASP A 5 36.34 -4.84 18.10
N ILE A 6 35.69 -4.88 16.94
CA ILE A 6 34.55 -5.77 16.67
C ILE A 6 35.10 -7.10 16.16
N LYS A 7 34.81 -8.19 16.87
CA LYS A 7 35.30 -9.54 16.54
C LYS A 7 34.16 -10.47 16.18
N VAL A 8 34.44 -11.42 15.29
CA VAL A 8 33.50 -12.49 14.94
C VAL A 8 33.31 -13.43 16.15
N PRO A 9 32.08 -13.61 16.67
CA PRO A 9 31.76 -14.53 17.77
C PRO A 9 31.75 -15.99 17.29
N ASP A 10 31.56 -16.94 18.22
CA ASP A 10 31.52 -18.38 17.91
C ASP A 10 30.45 -18.70 16.84
N LEU A 11 30.91 -19.25 15.72
CA LEU A 11 30.10 -19.58 14.55
C LEU A 11 29.46 -20.97 14.62
N GLY A 12 29.39 -21.59 15.80
CA GLY A 12 28.68 -22.86 16.01
C GLY A 12 29.35 -24.06 15.34
N GLY A 13 30.67 -24.01 15.14
CA GLY A 13 31.47 -25.11 14.60
C GLY A 13 31.75 -25.08 13.09
N ALA A 14 31.54 -23.94 12.42
CA ALA A 14 31.97 -23.71 11.03
C ALA A 14 33.35 -23.01 11.00
N ASP A 15 34.29 -23.54 10.20
CA ASP A 15 35.69 -23.06 10.16
C ASP A 15 35.87 -21.77 9.32
N GLU A 16 35.01 -21.53 8.32
CA GLU A 16 35.02 -20.35 7.42
C GLU A 16 33.60 -20.01 6.97
N VAL A 17 33.21 -18.73 7.05
CA VAL A 17 31.91 -18.19 6.59
C VAL A 17 32.09 -16.98 5.66
N GLU A 18 31.14 -16.73 4.76
CA GLU A 18 31.23 -15.67 3.73
C GLU A 18 30.26 -14.51 4.04
N ILE A 19 30.71 -13.27 3.82
CA ILE A 19 29.90 -12.06 4.05
C ILE A 19 28.96 -11.84 2.86
N ILE A 20 27.65 -11.83 3.11
CA ILE A 20 26.64 -11.61 2.06
C ILE A 20 26.14 -10.16 2.03
N GLU A 21 26.18 -9.47 3.18
CA GLU A 21 25.62 -8.12 3.31
C GLU A 21 26.28 -7.38 4.47
N ILE A 22 26.57 -6.09 4.30
CA ILE A 22 27.05 -5.18 5.35
C ILE A 22 25.96 -4.14 5.57
N THR A 23 25.47 -4.04 6.80
CA THR A 23 24.26 -3.26 7.14
C THR A 23 24.60 -1.86 7.65
N VAL A 24 25.86 -1.60 8.00
CA VAL A 24 26.32 -0.32 8.57
C VAL A 24 27.58 0.20 7.87
N SER A 25 27.72 1.53 7.78
CA SER A 25 28.84 2.24 7.14
C SER A 25 29.77 2.90 8.17
N GLU A 26 30.98 3.27 7.74
CA GLU A 26 31.91 4.05 8.58
C GLU A 26 31.30 5.42 8.93
N GLY A 27 31.19 5.72 10.22
CA GLY A 27 30.52 6.91 10.75
C GLY A 27 29.12 6.66 11.31
N ASP A 28 28.53 5.48 11.08
CA ASP A 28 27.20 5.17 11.59
C ASP A 28 27.19 4.89 13.10
N GLN A 29 26.10 5.31 13.75
CA GLN A 29 25.87 5.11 15.17
C GLN A 29 25.00 3.86 15.38
N VAL A 30 25.51 2.89 16.14
CA VAL A 30 24.85 1.60 16.42
C VAL A 30 24.60 1.44 17.91
N GLU A 31 23.52 0.76 18.30
CA GLU A 31 23.25 0.35 19.67
C GLU A 31 23.79 -1.07 19.94
N GLU A 32 23.97 -1.44 21.22
CA GLU A 32 24.37 -2.81 21.60
C GLU A 32 23.36 -3.82 21.04
N GLU A 33 23.86 -4.91 20.45
CA GLU A 33 23.09 -5.96 19.75
C GLU A 33 22.55 -5.61 18.34
N ASP A 34 22.78 -4.40 17.81
CA ASP A 34 22.38 -4.07 16.44
C ASP A 34 23.19 -4.85 15.38
N PRO A 35 22.57 -5.35 14.30
CA PRO A 35 23.26 -6.12 13.28
C PRO A 35 24.20 -5.24 12.45
N ILE A 36 25.50 -5.58 12.44
CA ILE A 36 26.54 -4.89 11.67
C ILE A 36 26.69 -5.50 10.27
N LEU A 37 26.70 -6.84 10.19
CA LEU A 37 26.86 -7.58 8.94
C LEU A 37 26.22 -8.96 9.02
N THR A 38 25.88 -9.53 7.87
CA THR A 38 25.28 -10.86 7.76
C THR A 38 26.25 -11.82 7.07
N VAL A 39 26.50 -12.97 7.70
CA VAL A 39 27.34 -14.04 7.15
C VAL A 39 26.51 -15.28 6.84
N GLU A 40 26.83 -15.96 5.75
CA GLU A 40 26.19 -17.21 5.35
C GLU A 40 27.14 -18.40 5.55
N SER A 41 26.61 -19.46 6.17
CA SER A 41 27.22 -20.79 6.26
C SER A 41 26.41 -21.82 5.47
N ASP A 42 26.95 -23.03 5.30
CA ASP A 42 26.29 -24.12 4.58
C ASP A 42 24.92 -24.56 5.14
N LYS A 43 24.56 -24.09 6.34
CA LYS A 43 23.36 -24.51 7.08
C LYS A 43 22.48 -23.37 7.57
N ALA A 44 23.01 -22.15 7.68
CA ALA A 44 22.27 -21.00 8.20
C ALA A 44 22.98 -19.68 7.87
N SER A 45 22.20 -18.62 7.74
CA SER A 45 22.66 -17.23 7.78
C SER A 45 22.65 -16.75 9.24
N VAL A 46 23.73 -16.12 9.68
CA VAL A 46 23.91 -15.60 11.04
C VAL A 46 24.28 -14.12 10.96
N GLU A 47 23.60 -13.30 11.75
CA GLU A 47 23.87 -11.87 11.87
C GLU A 47 24.92 -11.60 12.94
N LEU A 48 25.83 -10.67 12.68
CA LEU A 48 26.86 -10.25 13.63
C LEU A 48 26.39 -9.01 14.41
N PRO A 49 26.04 -9.13 15.70
CA PRO A 49 25.61 -7.99 16.50
C PRO A 49 26.78 -7.07 16.89
N ALA A 50 26.47 -5.80 17.14
CA ALA A 50 27.39 -4.81 17.68
C ALA A 50 27.70 -5.10 19.16
N PRO A 51 28.98 -5.14 19.57
CA PRO A 51 29.37 -5.51 20.94
C PRO A 51 29.13 -4.42 21.99
N ALA A 52 28.80 -3.18 21.59
CA ALA A 52 28.49 -2.06 22.47
C ALA A 52 27.80 -0.94 21.67
N SER A 53 27.12 -0.01 22.34
CA SER A 53 26.61 1.21 21.70
C SER A 53 27.77 2.17 21.36
N GLY A 54 27.84 2.66 20.12
CA GLY A 54 28.94 3.50 19.68
C GLY A 54 28.91 3.89 18.21
N THR A 55 29.94 4.60 17.75
CA THR A 55 30.10 4.98 16.34
C THR A 55 31.13 4.07 15.66
N ILE A 56 30.77 3.49 14.50
CA ILE A 56 31.70 2.67 13.71
C ILE A 56 32.79 3.57 13.12
N GLN A 57 34.05 3.39 13.49
CA GLN A 57 35.15 4.21 12.96
C GLN A 57 35.72 3.67 11.65
N SER A 58 35.82 2.34 11.53
CA SER A 58 36.27 1.72 10.29
C SER A 58 35.80 0.27 10.16
N LEU A 59 35.51 -0.17 8.95
CA LEU A 59 35.19 -1.56 8.60
C LEU A 59 36.25 -2.07 7.63
N THR A 60 36.95 -3.14 7.99
CA THR A 60 38.09 -3.64 7.20
C THR A 60 37.67 -4.74 6.21
N VAL A 61 36.38 -5.03 6.11
CA VAL A 61 35.82 -6.17 5.36
C VAL A 61 34.89 -5.72 4.23
N LYS A 62 34.81 -6.50 3.15
CA LYS A 62 33.92 -6.26 2.00
C LYS A 62 32.96 -7.44 1.78
N VAL A 63 31.84 -7.19 1.10
CA VAL A 63 30.90 -8.24 0.68
C VAL A 63 31.63 -9.26 -0.19
N GLY A 64 31.55 -10.55 0.17
CA GLY A 64 32.26 -11.67 -0.45
C GLY A 64 33.57 -12.11 0.24
N ASP A 65 34.01 -11.40 1.30
CA ASP A 65 35.18 -11.83 2.08
C ASP A 65 34.85 -13.01 3.00
N LYS A 66 35.87 -13.83 3.33
CA LYS A 66 35.75 -15.00 4.21
C LYS A 66 36.32 -14.72 5.60
N LEU A 67 35.56 -15.06 6.63
CA LEU A 67 35.90 -14.79 8.04
C LEU A 67 36.00 -16.06 8.88
N LYS A 68 36.83 -16.02 9.92
CA LYS A 68 36.96 -17.05 10.96
C LYS A 68 36.58 -16.50 12.33
N GLU A 69 36.23 -17.41 13.25
CA GLU A 69 35.99 -17.06 14.65
C GLU A 69 37.19 -16.27 15.23
N GLY A 70 36.91 -15.11 15.82
CA GLY A 70 37.91 -14.24 16.43
C GLY A 70 38.59 -13.24 15.50
N ASP A 71 38.29 -13.24 14.20
CA ASP A 71 38.79 -12.21 13.27
C ASP A 71 38.17 -10.84 13.57
N VAL A 72 38.96 -9.78 13.36
CA VAL A 72 38.54 -8.38 13.58
C VAL A 72 37.93 -7.85 12.30
N VAL A 73 36.65 -7.46 12.34
CA VAL A 73 35.89 -6.95 11.18
C VAL A 73 35.90 -5.43 11.08
N GLY A 74 36.17 -4.74 12.20
CA GLY A 74 36.24 -3.28 12.25
C GLY A 74 36.51 -2.76 13.66
N THR A 75 36.59 -1.44 13.79
CA THR A 75 36.79 -0.74 15.05
C THR A 75 35.64 0.23 15.29
N MET A 76 35.14 0.28 16.52
CA MET A 76 34.11 1.24 16.93
C MET A 76 34.54 2.07 18.13
N GLU A 77 33.99 3.27 18.25
CA GLU A 77 34.14 4.13 19.41
C GLU A 77 32.95 3.97 20.34
N ALA A 78 33.16 3.33 21.49
CA ALA A 78 32.09 3.11 22.45
C ALA A 78 31.65 4.45 23.09
N GLY A 79 30.36 4.75 23.01
CA GLY A 79 29.75 5.85 23.76
C GLY A 79 29.63 5.47 25.23
N GLU A 80 30.11 6.31 26.15
CA GLU A 80 29.98 6.05 27.59
C GLU A 80 28.49 6.02 28.00
N SER A 81 27.92 4.82 28.10
CA SER A 81 26.73 4.56 28.91
C SER A 81 27.19 4.48 30.38
N GLY A 82 27.09 5.60 31.07
CA GLY A 82 27.36 5.69 32.51
C GLY A 82 26.34 4.89 33.31
N GLY A 83 26.64 3.63 33.58
CA GLY A 83 25.97 2.81 34.59
C GLY A 83 26.89 2.62 35.80
N ALA A 84 26.55 3.24 36.94
CA ALA A 84 27.10 2.87 38.23
C ALA A 84 25.97 2.73 39.26
N ASP A 85 25.82 1.51 39.76
CA ASP A 85 25.02 1.16 40.92
C ASP A 85 25.82 1.35 42.22
N ASP A 86 25.07 1.53 43.30
CA ASP A 86 25.39 1.36 44.72
C ASP A 86 25.86 2.57 45.59
N ARG A 87 25.01 2.83 46.59
CA ARG A 87 25.25 3.19 48.01
C ARG A 87 25.40 4.66 48.49
N ALA A 88 24.30 5.08 49.14
CA ALA A 88 24.20 5.56 50.54
C ALA A 88 24.33 7.06 50.92
N SER A 89 23.28 7.44 51.68
CA SER A 89 23.17 8.33 52.85
C SER A 89 23.22 9.87 52.70
N GLU A 90 22.07 10.43 53.11
CA GLU A 90 21.88 11.52 54.09
C GLU A 90 22.17 12.99 53.70
N ASP A 91 21.06 13.68 53.43
CA ASP A 91 20.44 14.68 54.30
C ASP A 91 20.80 16.18 54.13
N LYS A 92 19.70 16.95 54.11
CA LYS A 92 19.48 18.38 54.43
C LYS A 92 19.55 19.49 53.39
N ASP A 93 18.33 19.98 53.15
CA ASP A 93 17.81 21.35 53.36
C ASP A 93 18.30 22.46 52.42
N GLU A 94 17.38 22.91 51.56
CA GLU A 94 16.66 24.21 51.66
C GLU A 94 17.42 25.32 50.89
N ALA A 95 16.80 26.21 50.11
CA ALA A 95 15.43 26.42 49.70
C ALA A 95 15.45 27.48 48.58
N SER A 96 14.30 27.59 47.91
CA SER A 96 13.71 28.79 47.32
C SER A 96 14.29 29.31 45.98
N ASP A 97 13.54 29.21 44.87
CA ASP A 97 12.50 30.16 44.38
C ASP A 97 13.14 31.49 43.89
N THR A 98 12.86 32.14 42.77
CA THR A 98 11.92 32.00 41.64
C THR A 98 12.26 33.14 40.64
N VAL A 99 12.00 32.92 39.34
CA VAL A 99 11.35 33.86 38.39
C VAL A 99 12.16 35.05 37.77
N SER A 100 12.37 34.89 36.46
CA SER A 100 12.12 35.82 35.32
C SER A 100 13.06 36.96 34.90
N SER A 101 13.40 36.86 33.60
CA SER A 101 13.20 37.79 32.47
C SER A 101 14.06 39.05 32.32
N ASP A 102 14.74 39.06 31.17
CA ASP A 102 15.07 40.14 30.21
C ASP A 102 15.60 41.50 30.71
N SER A 103 16.80 41.88 30.25
CA SER A 103 16.97 42.73 29.05
C SER A 103 18.44 43.09 28.81
N GLU A 104 18.85 43.01 27.54
CA GLU A 104 19.69 43.95 26.77
C GLU A 104 21.09 44.43 27.22
N SER A 105 22.03 44.23 26.27
CA SER A 105 22.97 45.22 25.69
C SER A 105 24.48 45.11 26.00
N ASP A 106 25.18 45.02 24.87
CA ASP A 106 26.44 45.68 24.46
C ASP A 106 27.78 44.90 24.54
N GLU A 107 28.43 44.93 23.38
CA GLU A 107 29.73 44.39 22.93
C GLU A 107 30.91 45.24 23.51
N PRO A 108 32.23 44.94 23.32
CA PRO A 108 32.84 44.47 22.06
C PRO A 108 34.17 43.64 22.10
N LYS A 109 34.58 43.23 20.89
CA LYS A 109 35.97 43.06 20.34
C LYS A 109 36.63 41.67 20.20
N GLU A 110 36.61 41.20 18.94
CA GLU A 110 37.72 41.21 17.94
C GLU A 110 38.68 39.99 17.79
N SER A 111 38.79 39.56 16.51
CA SER A 111 39.85 38.77 15.82
C SER A 111 39.57 37.26 15.56
N ALA A 112 38.98 36.85 14.41
CA ALA A 112 39.58 36.54 13.07
C ALA A 112 40.19 35.10 13.00
N THR A 113 39.95 34.15 12.07
CA THR A 113 39.37 33.95 10.69
C THR A 113 39.35 32.40 10.44
N PRO A 114 38.95 31.76 9.28
CA PRO A 114 37.90 31.95 8.25
C PRO A 114 36.91 30.74 8.12
N ALA A 115 35.92 30.84 7.23
CA ALA A 115 35.00 29.76 6.80
C ALA A 115 35.20 29.41 5.31
N PRO A 116 34.93 28.17 4.85
CA PRO A 116 34.77 27.84 3.43
C PRO A 116 33.30 27.81 2.98
N SER A 117 33.06 28.17 1.72
CA SER A 117 31.77 28.13 1.01
C SER A 117 31.73 26.93 0.03
N GLY A 118 30.61 26.19 -0.02
CA GLY A 118 30.31 25.19 -1.06
C GLY A 118 29.60 25.84 -2.27
N GLY A 119 29.94 25.39 -3.48
CA GLY A 119 29.43 25.95 -4.75
C GLY A 119 28.43 25.01 -5.42
N THR A 120 27.43 25.58 -6.09
CA THR A 120 26.48 24.87 -6.96
C THR A 120 26.90 25.03 -8.42
N ARG A 121 26.88 23.94 -9.21
CA ARG A 121 27.17 23.97 -10.66
C ARG A 121 26.05 23.30 -11.44
N GLN A 122 25.64 23.93 -12.55
CA GLN A 122 24.70 23.33 -13.50
C GLN A 122 25.43 22.40 -14.46
N GLU A 123 24.93 21.16 -14.60
CA GLU A 123 25.45 20.16 -15.52
C GLU A 123 24.30 19.44 -16.25
N THR A 124 24.57 19.05 -17.50
CA THR A 124 23.62 18.28 -18.32
C THR A 124 23.98 16.81 -18.21
N VAL A 125 23.09 16.01 -17.62
CA VAL A 125 23.23 14.55 -17.53
C VAL A 125 22.87 13.94 -18.89
N LYS A 126 23.75 13.07 -19.38
CA LYS A 126 23.65 12.41 -20.69
C LYS A 126 23.24 10.95 -20.54
N VAL A 127 22.67 10.37 -21.60
CA VAL A 127 22.32 8.94 -21.67
C VAL A 127 23.60 8.09 -21.54
N PRO A 128 23.69 7.20 -20.52
CA PRO A 128 24.81 6.27 -20.37
C PRO A 128 24.76 5.16 -21.44
N ASN A 129 25.81 4.34 -21.53
CA ASN A 129 25.91 3.31 -22.57
C ASN A 129 24.74 2.32 -22.50
N LEU A 130 23.94 2.23 -23.57
CA LEU A 130 22.76 1.37 -23.66
C LEU A 130 23.09 -0.02 -24.22
N ASP A 131 24.20 -0.64 -23.77
CA ASP A 131 24.65 -1.98 -24.22
C ASP A 131 24.71 -2.16 -25.76
N GLY A 132 25.04 -1.08 -26.48
CA GLY A 132 25.17 -1.07 -27.95
C GLY A 132 23.86 -0.94 -28.75
N PHE A 133 22.76 -0.52 -28.13
CA PHE A 133 21.48 -0.22 -28.82
C PHE A 133 21.32 1.27 -29.16
N ASP A 134 21.05 1.57 -30.44
CA ASP A 134 20.76 2.92 -30.94
C ASP A 134 19.24 3.16 -31.08
N ASN A 135 18.77 4.39 -30.79
CA ASN A 135 17.38 4.83 -30.98
C ASN A 135 16.31 4.09 -30.14
N VAL A 136 16.51 4.01 -28.83
CA VAL A 136 15.59 3.35 -27.89
C VAL A 136 14.46 4.33 -27.48
N PRO A 137 13.17 3.94 -27.52
CA PRO A 137 12.06 4.81 -27.12
C PRO A 137 11.95 4.98 -25.61
N VAL A 138 11.69 6.22 -25.17
CA VAL A 138 11.34 6.56 -23.78
C VAL A 138 9.89 6.15 -23.51
N ILE A 139 9.67 5.34 -22.46
CA ILE A 139 8.35 4.86 -22.05
C ILE A 139 7.73 5.78 -21.00
N GLU A 140 8.54 6.19 -20.02
CA GLU A 140 8.09 6.91 -18.83
C GLU A 140 9.23 7.77 -18.28
N ILE A 141 8.90 8.99 -17.84
CA ILE A 141 9.84 9.92 -17.19
C ILE A 141 9.53 9.90 -15.69
N ASN A 142 10.50 9.49 -14.89
CA ASN A 142 10.31 9.25 -13.45
C ASN A 142 10.53 10.50 -12.59
N VAL A 143 10.95 11.61 -13.20
CA VAL A 143 11.38 12.83 -12.50
C VAL A 143 10.74 14.10 -13.08
N SER A 144 10.42 15.06 -12.22
CA SER A 144 9.83 16.35 -12.61
C SER A 144 10.78 17.53 -12.41
N VAL A 145 10.53 18.63 -13.13
CA VAL A 145 11.27 19.89 -12.96
C VAL A 145 11.10 20.40 -11.53
N GLY A 146 12.21 20.52 -10.81
CA GLY A 146 12.29 20.98 -9.43
C GLY A 146 12.53 19.88 -8.39
N ASP A 147 12.53 18.61 -8.79
CA ASP A 147 12.78 17.46 -7.92
C ASP A 147 14.27 17.33 -7.56
N GLU A 148 14.53 16.80 -6.37
CA GLU A 148 15.87 16.51 -5.84
C GLU A 148 16.12 15.00 -5.99
N VAL A 149 17.21 14.63 -6.66
CA VAL A 149 17.57 13.24 -6.98
C VAL A 149 18.94 12.91 -6.42
N GLU A 150 19.13 11.70 -5.90
CA GLU A 150 20.41 11.18 -5.43
C GLU A 150 21.19 10.49 -6.57
N GLU A 151 22.46 10.17 -6.36
CA GLU A 151 23.23 9.34 -7.31
C GLU A 151 22.59 7.94 -7.39
N GLU A 152 22.50 7.37 -8.60
CA GLU A 152 21.81 6.11 -8.91
C GLU A 152 20.26 6.14 -8.97
N ASP A 153 19.61 7.28 -8.70
CA ASP A 153 18.14 7.39 -8.80
C ASP A 153 17.65 7.33 -10.26
N ALA A 154 16.59 6.56 -10.53
CA ALA A 154 16.04 6.38 -11.87
C ALA A 154 15.44 7.68 -12.45
N LEU A 155 16.04 8.18 -13.54
CA LEU A 155 15.56 9.40 -14.23
C LEU A 155 14.50 9.07 -15.29
N VAL A 156 14.75 8.06 -16.14
CA VAL A 156 13.90 7.74 -17.29
C VAL A 156 13.90 6.23 -17.55
N SER A 157 12.74 5.68 -17.90
CA SER A 157 12.57 4.27 -18.29
C SER A 157 12.49 4.10 -19.81
N VAL A 158 13.32 3.23 -20.38
CA VAL A 158 13.44 3.01 -21.83
C VAL A 158 13.18 1.55 -22.22
N GLU A 159 12.59 1.31 -23.40
CA GLU A 159 12.23 -0.05 -23.89
C GLU A 159 13.21 -0.56 -24.94
N SER A 160 14.02 -1.57 -24.61
CA SER A 160 14.78 -2.33 -25.61
C SER A 160 13.96 -3.50 -26.16
N ASP A 161 14.46 -4.15 -27.22
CA ASP A 161 13.81 -5.31 -27.85
C ASP A 161 13.68 -6.55 -26.95
N LYS A 162 14.29 -6.53 -25.77
CA LYS A 162 14.39 -7.67 -24.84
C LYS A 162 14.04 -7.35 -23.39
N ALA A 163 14.09 -6.09 -22.97
CA ALA A 163 13.80 -5.68 -21.60
C ALA A 163 13.54 -4.17 -21.49
N THR A 164 12.79 -3.78 -20.47
CA THR A 164 12.73 -2.40 -19.99
C THR A 164 13.95 -2.14 -19.10
N MET A 165 14.63 -1.02 -19.33
CA MET A 165 15.82 -0.61 -18.57
C MET A 165 15.58 0.79 -17.99
N GLU A 166 16.03 1.02 -16.77
CA GLU A 166 15.99 2.32 -16.09
C GLU A 166 17.35 3.00 -16.24
N ILE A 167 17.34 4.29 -16.58
CA ILE A 167 18.55 5.10 -16.67
C ILE A 167 18.74 5.82 -15.32
N PRO A 168 19.77 5.48 -14.52
CA PRO A 168 20.03 6.15 -13.26
C PRO A 168 20.65 7.54 -13.43
N SER A 169 20.56 8.37 -12.39
CA SER A 169 21.20 9.67 -12.29
C SER A 169 22.69 9.51 -12.01
N SER A 170 23.53 10.27 -12.73
CA SER A 170 24.98 10.23 -12.53
C SER A 170 25.50 11.06 -11.37
N HIS A 171 24.68 11.97 -10.82
CA HIS A 171 25.05 12.87 -9.73
C HIS A 171 23.83 13.21 -8.88
N ALA A 172 24.07 13.53 -7.61
CA ALA A 172 23.05 14.07 -6.72
C ALA A 172 22.81 15.57 -6.99
N GLY A 173 21.57 15.98 -7.14
CA GLY A 173 21.25 17.37 -7.48
C GLY A 173 19.79 17.64 -7.75
N ARG A 174 19.49 18.90 -8.06
CA ARG A 174 18.13 19.36 -8.34
C ARG A 174 17.87 19.51 -9.83
N ILE A 175 16.79 18.93 -10.32
CA ILE A 175 16.41 18.95 -11.74
C ILE A 175 15.85 20.32 -12.12
N GLU A 176 16.46 20.99 -13.09
CA GLU A 176 15.99 22.29 -13.59
C GLU A 176 15.18 22.18 -14.87
N GLU A 177 15.52 21.23 -15.74
CA GLU A 177 14.89 21.09 -17.04
C GLU A 177 15.02 19.64 -17.54
N VAL A 178 13.89 18.99 -17.86
CA VAL A 178 13.86 17.69 -18.52
C VAL A 178 13.85 17.92 -20.03
N LEU A 179 14.84 17.38 -20.75
CA LEU A 179 15.09 17.68 -22.18
C LEU A 179 14.47 16.63 -23.13
N VAL A 180 13.85 15.59 -22.58
CA VAL A 180 13.23 14.47 -23.31
C VAL A 180 11.75 14.36 -22.99
N ASN A 181 10.92 13.92 -23.94
CA ASN A 181 9.49 13.63 -23.74
C ASN A 181 9.21 12.14 -23.87
N GLU A 182 8.08 11.70 -23.29
CA GLU A 182 7.57 10.34 -23.47
C GLU A 182 7.35 10.04 -24.97
N GLY A 183 7.93 8.93 -25.45
CA GLY A 183 7.91 8.51 -26.85
C GLY A 183 9.08 9.02 -27.72
N ASP A 184 9.96 9.86 -27.18
CA ASP A 184 11.18 10.29 -27.89
C ASP A 184 12.20 9.13 -27.99
N LYS A 185 13.01 9.15 -29.05
CA LYS A 185 14.06 8.13 -29.28
C LYS A 185 15.41 8.69 -28.88
N ILE A 186 16.08 8.01 -27.94
CA ILE A 186 17.36 8.44 -27.38
C ILE A 186 18.45 7.41 -27.69
N SER A 187 19.70 7.89 -27.80
CA SER A 187 20.90 7.09 -28.02
C SER A 187 22.00 7.48 -27.02
N GLU A 188 23.04 6.66 -26.89
CA GLU A 188 24.17 6.93 -26.01
C GLU A 188 24.74 8.35 -26.24
N GLY A 189 24.85 9.13 -25.14
CA GLY A 189 25.40 10.49 -25.15
C GLY A 189 24.40 11.62 -25.42
N ASP A 190 23.13 11.33 -25.68
CA ASP A 190 22.06 12.33 -25.81
C ASP A 190 21.77 13.01 -24.46
N ASP A 191 21.29 14.26 -24.49
CA ASP A 191 21.04 15.06 -23.29
C ASP A 191 19.67 14.68 -22.67
N LEU A 192 19.67 14.20 -21.41
CA LEU A 192 18.45 13.75 -20.71
C LEU A 192 17.82 14.86 -19.87
N VAL A 193 18.62 15.41 -18.95
CA VAL A 193 18.15 16.36 -17.93
C VAL A 193 19.26 17.37 -17.64
N ARG A 194 18.91 18.64 -17.45
CA ARG A 194 19.81 19.64 -16.85
C ARG A 194 19.51 19.71 -15.36
N MET A 195 20.54 19.50 -14.54
CA MET A 195 20.42 19.55 -13.09
C MET A 195 21.53 20.39 -12.46
N THR A 196 21.24 20.96 -11.31
CA THR A 196 22.21 21.66 -10.47
C THR A 196 22.78 20.66 -9.46
N ILE A 197 24.05 20.35 -9.61
CA ILE A 197 24.83 19.47 -8.74
C ILE A 197 25.32 20.30 -7.55
N THR A 198 25.19 19.72 -6.36
CA THR A 198 25.65 20.31 -5.10
C THR A 198 26.94 19.60 -4.70
N GLU A 199 28.11 20.21 -4.96
CA GLU A 199 29.41 19.68 -4.52
C GLU A 199 29.90 20.44 -3.27
N GLU A 200 30.41 19.72 -2.27
CA GLU A 200 31.16 20.31 -1.17
C GLU A 200 32.60 20.68 -1.61
N GLY A 201 32.76 21.95 -2.05
CA GLY A 201 33.93 22.79 -1.73
C GLY A 201 34.96 23.09 -2.84
N GLY A 202 35.14 24.38 -3.18
CA GLY A 202 36.28 24.89 -3.98
C GLY A 202 36.05 26.25 -4.64
N GLU A 203 36.88 27.24 -4.28
CA GLU A 203 36.83 28.69 -4.53
C GLU A 203 37.06 29.15 -6.00
N GLU A 204 36.37 30.23 -6.47
CA GLU A 204 36.96 31.54 -6.90
C GLU A 204 35.94 32.48 -7.63
N ALA A 205 35.61 33.59 -6.95
CA ALA A 205 35.39 34.99 -7.38
C ALA A 205 34.30 35.48 -8.40
N ALA A 206 33.41 36.34 -7.83
CA ALA A 206 33.01 37.71 -8.26
C ALA A 206 32.15 37.94 -9.52
N ALA A 207 31.14 38.83 -9.57
CA ALA A 207 30.46 39.71 -8.62
C ALA A 207 29.23 40.38 -9.29
N ALA A 208 28.22 40.74 -8.47
CA ALA A 208 27.25 41.85 -8.61
C ALA A 208 26.24 41.81 -9.79
N GLU A 209 24.96 42.22 -9.69
CA GLU A 209 24.31 43.23 -8.84
C GLU A 209 22.77 43.15 -9.04
N GLY A 210 21.98 43.41 -7.99
CA GLY A 210 20.71 44.16 -8.12
C GLY A 210 19.37 43.43 -7.90
N PRO A 211 18.32 44.13 -7.44
CA PRO A 211 17.42 43.64 -6.40
C PRO A 211 15.93 43.48 -6.78
N ALA A 212 15.23 42.73 -5.93
CA ALA A 212 13.83 42.79 -5.53
C ALA A 212 12.86 43.77 -6.25
N LYS A 213 11.70 43.25 -6.69
CA LYS A 213 10.37 43.54 -6.09
C LYS A 213 9.19 42.97 -6.89
N SER A 214 8.22 42.42 -6.13
CA SER A 214 6.77 42.69 -6.15
C SER A 214 6.08 42.94 -7.50
N SER A 215 5.12 42.07 -7.83
CA SER A 215 4.02 42.41 -8.75
C SER A 215 2.67 42.32 -8.04
N GLY A 216 1.99 43.47 -7.94
CA GLY A 216 0.55 43.56 -7.83
C GLY A 216 0.01 44.46 -8.94
N LYS A 217 -1.06 43.97 -9.60
CA LYS A 217 -2.28 44.72 -10.01
C LYS A 217 -2.44 45.26 -11.46
N GLU A 218 -3.54 44.80 -12.08
CA GLU A 218 -4.56 45.40 -13.00
C GLU A 218 -4.30 45.96 -14.42
N GLU A 219 -5.21 45.50 -15.32
CA GLU A 219 -5.95 46.12 -16.46
C GLU A 219 -5.30 46.90 -17.63
N ALA A 220 -5.46 46.30 -18.85
CA ALA A 220 -6.15 46.77 -20.09
C ALA A 220 -5.91 48.21 -20.67
N PRO A 221 -6.36 48.59 -21.90
CA PRO A 221 -7.01 47.88 -23.03
C PRO A 221 -6.44 48.25 -24.43
N ALA A 222 -6.88 47.58 -25.52
CA ALA A 222 -6.88 48.15 -26.88
C ALA A 222 -7.83 47.43 -27.87
N GLU A 223 -8.55 48.23 -28.67
CA GLU A 223 -9.35 47.94 -29.89
C GLU A 223 -8.93 48.99 -30.97
N PRO A 224 -9.35 49.02 -32.27
CA PRO A 224 -10.28 48.16 -33.03
C PRO A 224 -9.94 47.83 -34.53
N GLY A 225 -10.64 46.83 -35.10
CA GLY A 225 -11.37 46.91 -36.40
C GLY A 225 -10.76 46.35 -37.72
N GLN A 226 -11.34 45.27 -38.29
CA GLN A 226 -12.20 45.29 -39.51
C GLN A 226 -12.62 43.90 -40.05
N ASP A 227 -13.86 43.86 -40.57
CA ASP A 227 -14.72 42.77 -41.04
C ASP A 227 -14.21 41.80 -42.12
N LYS A 228 -14.65 40.53 -42.02
CA LYS A 228 -15.20 39.73 -43.15
C LYS A 228 -16.10 38.59 -42.66
N ALA A 229 -17.21 38.39 -43.38
CA ALA A 229 -18.35 37.53 -43.07
C ALA A 229 -18.02 36.02 -42.87
N PRO A 230 -18.80 35.27 -42.05
CA PRO A 230 -18.58 33.85 -41.80
C PRO A 230 -18.99 32.98 -42.99
N SER A 231 -18.06 32.11 -43.42
CA SER A 231 -18.32 30.98 -44.30
C SER A 231 -18.78 29.77 -43.46
N GLU A 232 -19.65 28.98 -44.06
CA GLU A 232 -20.41 27.84 -43.55
C GLU A 232 -19.50 26.73 -42.94
N PRO A 233 -19.77 26.24 -41.72
CA PRO A 233 -19.00 25.14 -41.15
C PRO A 233 -19.38 23.79 -41.77
N GLN A 234 -18.38 23.14 -42.37
CA GLN A 234 -18.38 21.76 -42.82
C GLN A 234 -18.49 20.82 -41.59
N PRO A 235 -19.34 19.77 -41.61
CA PRO A 235 -19.51 18.89 -40.46
C PRO A 235 -18.26 18.05 -40.17
N ALA A 236 -17.81 18.10 -38.91
CA ALA A 236 -16.84 17.19 -38.33
C ALA A 236 -17.44 15.77 -38.19
N ALA A 237 -16.58 14.77 -38.36
CA ALA A 237 -16.91 13.36 -38.41
C ALA A 237 -17.55 12.81 -37.12
N GLU A 238 -18.64 12.05 -37.29
CA GLU A 238 -19.23 11.20 -36.26
C GLU A 238 -18.30 10.02 -35.89
N PRO A 239 -18.30 9.59 -34.61
CA PRO A 239 -17.66 8.35 -34.20
C PRO A 239 -18.41 7.14 -34.79
N ALA A 240 -17.65 6.16 -35.27
CA ALA A 240 -18.13 4.98 -35.96
C ALA A 240 -19.19 4.20 -35.15
N SER A 241 -20.43 4.31 -35.59
CA SER A 241 -21.54 3.47 -35.16
C SER A 241 -21.36 2.04 -35.69
N SER A 242 -21.68 1.08 -34.81
CA SER A 242 -22.07 -0.32 -35.07
C SER A 242 -21.93 -0.82 -36.51
N GLU A 243 -21.03 -1.78 -36.72
CA GLU A 243 -20.98 -2.54 -37.96
C GLU A 243 -22.37 -3.15 -38.28
N PRO A 244 -22.90 -2.93 -39.49
CA PRO A 244 -24.17 -3.49 -39.88
C PRO A 244 -23.99 -4.99 -40.10
N VAL A 245 -24.64 -5.81 -39.25
CA VAL A 245 -24.91 -7.21 -39.57
C VAL A 245 -25.80 -7.22 -40.82
N THR A 246 -25.20 -7.56 -41.96
CA THR A 246 -25.97 -7.77 -43.19
C THR A 246 -26.94 -8.94 -42.97
N LYS A 247 -28.18 -8.77 -43.44
CA LYS A 247 -29.27 -9.75 -43.27
C LYS A 247 -28.84 -11.17 -43.70
N PRO A 248 -29.27 -12.24 -43.00
CA PRO A 248 -29.04 -13.60 -43.44
C PRO A 248 -29.62 -13.81 -44.85
N GLY A 249 -28.77 -14.11 -45.83
CA GLY A 249 -29.18 -14.31 -47.23
C GLY A 249 -28.66 -13.28 -48.24
N ALA A 250 -27.89 -12.26 -47.83
CA ALA A 250 -27.20 -11.39 -48.78
C ALA A 250 -26.13 -12.19 -49.56
N ALA A 251 -26.16 -12.11 -50.88
CA ALA A 251 -25.19 -12.79 -51.75
C ALA A 251 -23.79 -12.18 -51.57
N VAL A 252 -22.96 -12.76 -50.70
CA VAL A 252 -21.56 -12.35 -50.52
C VAL A 252 -20.82 -12.49 -51.85
N HIS A 253 -20.19 -11.43 -52.32
CA HIS A 253 -19.39 -11.44 -53.54
C HIS A 253 -18.01 -12.07 -53.25
N ALA A 254 -17.93 -13.40 -53.31
CA ALA A 254 -16.71 -14.18 -53.08
C ALA A 254 -16.59 -15.35 -54.07
N GLY A 255 -15.37 -15.64 -54.52
CA GLY A 255 -15.07 -16.75 -55.45
C GLY A 255 -15.08 -18.14 -54.78
N PRO A 256 -15.18 -19.24 -55.54
CA PRO A 256 -15.28 -20.61 -54.99
C PRO A 256 -14.13 -20.98 -54.04
N ALA A 257 -12.89 -20.59 -54.38
CA ALA A 257 -11.71 -20.87 -53.53
C ALA A 257 -11.74 -20.13 -52.19
N VAL A 258 -12.25 -18.90 -52.16
CA VAL A 258 -12.40 -18.08 -50.94
C VAL A 258 -13.50 -18.66 -50.05
N ARG A 259 -14.60 -19.14 -50.66
CA ARG A 259 -15.68 -19.82 -49.92
C ARG A 259 -15.25 -21.14 -49.29
N LYS A 260 -14.41 -21.90 -49.99
CA LYS A 260 -13.82 -23.13 -49.45
C LYS A 260 -12.91 -22.81 -48.26
N LEU A 261 -12.03 -21.82 -48.42
CA LEU A 261 -11.11 -21.37 -47.37
C LEU A 261 -11.85 -20.87 -46.11
N ALA A 262 -12.89 -20.04 -46.29
CA ALA A 262 -13.71 -19.56 -45.19
C ALA A 262 -14.43 -20.72 -44.45
N ARG A 263 -14.88 -21.75 -45.17
CA ARG A 263 -15.47 -22.95 -44.56
C ARG A 263 -14.43 -23.79 -43.80
N GLU A 264 -13.22 -23.94 -44.35
CA GLU A 264 -12.12 -24.66 -43.70
C GLU A 264 -11.71 -23.98 -42.38
N PHE A 265 -11.72 -22.64 -42.32
CA PHE A 265 -11.44 -21.87 -41.10
C PHE A 265 -12.67 -21.53 -40.24
N GLY A 266 -13.86 -21.98 -40.62
CA GLY A 266 -15.10 -21.65 -39.90
C GLY A 266 -15.48 -20.15 -39.92
N ALA A 267 -14.91 -19.36 -40.82
CA ALA A 267 -15.14 -17.92 -40.91
C ALA A 267 -16.43 -17.60 -41.68
N ASP A 268 -17.29 -16.77 -41.10
CA ASP A 268 -18.53 -16.30 -41.74
C ASP A 268 -18.24 -15.15 -42.71
N LEU A 269 -18.40 -15.42 -44.00
CA LEU A 269 -18.17 -14.46 -45.08
C LEU A 269 -19.06 -13.20 -45.01
N THR A 270 -20.20 -13.24 -44.30
CA THR A 270 -21.05 -12.06 -44.12
C THR A 270 -20.44 -11.02 -43.18
N ARG A 271 -19.45 -11.43 -42.39
CA ARG A 271 -18.73 -10.59 -41.42
C ARG A 271 -17.37 -10.11 -41.93
N ILE A 272 -17.00 -10.49 -43.15
CA ILE A 272 -15.69 -10.17 -43.73
C ILE A 272 -15.88 -9.06 -44.75
N LYS A 273 -15.26 -7.91 -44.48
CA LYS A 273 -15.22 -6.78 -45.41
C LYS A 273 -14.28 -7.11 -46.58
N GLY A 274 -14.83 -7.21 -47.79
CA GLY A 274 -14.04 -7.51 -48.98
C GLY A 274 -13.25 -6.32 -49.51
N SER A 275 -11.95 -6.49 -49.73
CA SER A 275 -11.05 -5.44 -50.24
C SER A 275 -10.93 -5.43 -51.77
N GLY A 276 -11.45 -6.46 -52.47
CA GLY A 276 -11.35 -6.57 -53.91
C GLY A 276 -12.36 -5.72 -54.70
N PRO A 277 -12.24 -5.66 -56.05
CA PRO A 277 -13.10 -4.86 -56.90
C PRO A 277 -14.60 -5.14 -56.67
N LYS A 278 -15.38 -4.07 -56.49
CA LYS A 278 -16.81 -4.13 -56.12
C LYS A 278 -17.06 -4.84 -54.77
N GLY A 279 -16.18 -4.67 -53.80
CA GLY A 279 -16.30 -5.27 -52.46
C GLY A 279 -16.16 -6.80 -52.48
N ARG A 280 -15.35 -7.33 -53.40
CA ARG A 280 -15.11 -8.78 -53.47
C ARG A 280 -14.26 -9.23 -52.30
N VAL A 281 -14.69 -10.29 -51.60
CA VAL A 281 -13.87 -10.92 -50.56
C VAL A 281 -12.74 -11.72 -51.22
N LEU A 282 -11.50 -11.38 -50.89
CA LEU A 282 -10.28 -12.05 -51.30
C LEU A 282 -9.83 -13.06 -50.24
N LYS A 283 -8.82 -13.88 -50.55
CA LYS A 283 -8.25 -14.84 -49.59
C LYS A 283 -7.62 -14.12 -48.40
N ASP A 284 -6.94 -13.01 -48.67
CA ASP A 284 -6.23 -12.23 -47.66
C ASP A 284 -7.20 -11.60 -46.64
N ASP A 285 -8.42 -11.24 -47.08
CA ASP A 285 -9.47 -10.73 -46.18
C ASP A 285 -9.91 -11.79 -45.16
N VAL A 286 -10.05 -13.05 -45.62
CA VAL A 286 -10.40 -14.18 -44.74
C VAL A 286 -9.27 -14.49 -43.76
N GLN A 287 -8.02 -14.50 -44.23
CA GLN A 287 -6.86 -14.74 -43.37
C GLN A 287 -6.67 -13.62 -42.35
N SER A 288 -6.85 -12.37 -42.76
CA SER A 288 -6.75 -11.20 -41.87
C SER A 288 -7.86 -11.19 -40.83
N TYR A 289 -9.09 -11.53 -41.21
CA TYR A 289 -10.21 -11.68 -40.28
C TYR A 289 -9.96 -12.77 -39.23
N VAL A 290 -9.48 -13.95 -39.66
CA VAL A 290 -9.16 -15.06 -38.74
C VAL A 290 -7.98 -14.69 -37.82
N LYS A 291 -6.94 -14.05 -38.36
CA LYS A 291 -5.80 -13.57 -37.58
C LYS A 291 -6.22 -12.51 -36.55
N GLY A 292 -7.11 -11.60 -36.92
CA GLY A 292 -7.68 -10.59 -36.03
C GLY A 292 -8.51 -11.21 -34.90
N GLN A 293 -9.36 -12.20 -35.21
CA GLN A 293 -10.12 -12.95 -34.20
C GLN A 293 -9.23 -13.74 -33.25
N LEU A 294 -8.15 -14.35 -33.76
CA LEU A 294 -7.21 -15.10 -32.94
C LEU A 294 -6.43 -14.17 -32.01
N LYS A 295 -6.00 -13.01 -32.55
CA LYS A 295 -5.31 -11.96 -31.78
C LYS A 295 -6.24 -11.35 -30.73
N GLN A 296 -7.50 -11.07 -31.06
CA GLN A 296 -8.51 -10.60 -30.11
C GLN A 296 -8.85 -11.63 -29.01
N THR A 297 -8.75 -12.93 -29.33
CA THR A 297 -8.91 -13.99 -28.32
C THR A 297 -7.68 -14.12 -27.42
N GLN A 298 -6.48 -13.84 -27.94
CA GLN A 298 -5.24 -13.84 -27.17
C GLN A 298 -5.07 -12.57 -26.31
N GLU A 299 -5.45 -11.40 -26.83
CA GLU A 299 -5.38 -10.11 -26.13
C GLU A 299 -6.62 -9.86 -25.25
N GLY A 300 -7.76 -10.52 -25.52
CA GLY A 300 -9.00 -10.46 -24.73
C GLY A 300 -9.27 -11.70 -23.87
N GLY A 301 -8.34 -12.65 -23.82
CA GLY A 301 -8.50 -13.96 -23.17
C GLY A 301 -8.52 -13.94 -21.63
N ALA A 302 -8.21 -12.80 -21.00
CA ALA A 302 -8.27 -12.66 -19.54
C ALA A 302 -9.62 -12.16 -19.00
N ALA A 303 -10.56 -11.74 -19.87
CA ALA A 303 -11.84 -11.16 -19.42
C ALA A 303 -13.08 -12.05 -19.66
N ALA A 304 -12.91 -13.25 -20.23
CA ALA A 304 -14.03 -14.13 -20.62
C ALA A 304 -14.26 -15.35 -19.69
N SER A 305 -13.61 -15.40 -18.53
CA SER A 305 -13.82 -16.46 -17.52
C SER A 305 -14.70 -16.04 -16.33
N ALA A 306 -15.19 -14.79 -16.28
CA ALA A 306 -16.22 -14.37 -15.33
C ALA A 306 -17.59 -14.31 -16.04
N GLY A 307 -18.52 -15.16 -15.62
CA GLY A 307 -19.81 -15.33 -16.29
C GLY A 307 -20.62 -14.04 -16.44
N GLY A 308 -20.85 -13.62 -17.69
CA GLY A 308 -22.19 -13.48 -18.27
C GLY A 308 -23.18 -12.45 -17.69
N ILE A 309 -22.82 -11.60 -16.73
CA ILE A 309 -23.73 -10.56 -16.23
C ILE A 309 -23.47 -9.25 -17.00
N PRO A 310 -24.34 -8.85 -17.94
CA PRO A 310 -24.18 -7.58 -18.64
C PRO A 310 -24.33 -6.42 -17.66
N GLY A 311 -23.38 -5.47 -17.72
CA GLY A 311 -23.45 -4.25 -16.92
C GLY A 311 -24.71 -3.43 -17.20
N ILE A 312 -25.18 -2.70 -16.19
CA ILE A 312 -26.36 -1.84 -16.31
C ILE A 312 -25.96 -0.56 -17.06
N LYS A 313 -26.58 -0.31 -18.22
CA LYS A 313 -26.46 0.98 -18.91
C LYS A 313 -27.33 2.01 -18.19
N LEU A 314 -26.72 3.06 -17.66
CA LEU A 314 -27.45 4.13 -16.97
C LEU A 314 -28.18 5.03 -17.98
N PRO A 315 -29.42 5.46 -17.69
CA PRO A 315 -30.10 6.49 -18.47
C PRO A 315 -29.44 7.86 -18.27
N ASP A 316 -29.68 8.81 -19.17
CA ASP A 316 -29.27 10.20 -18.97
C ASP A 316 -30.15 10.86 -17.90
N PHE A 317 -29.61 11.10 -16.71
CA PHE A 317 -30.36 11.69 -15.61
C PHE A 317 -30.71 13.17 -15.81
N SER A 318 -30.04 13.89 -16.73
CA SER A 318 -30.32 15.31 -16.98
C SER A 318 -31.72 15.57 -17.52
N GLN A 319 -32.36 14.56 -18.11
CA GLN A 319 -33.75 14.64 -18.56
C GLN A 319 -34.76 14.80 -17.40
N PHE A 320 -34.35 14.51 -16.15
CA PHE A 320 -35.22 14.56 -14.96
C PHE A 320 -34.92 15.74 -14.03
N GLY A 321 -33.92 16.58 -14.33
CA GLY A 321 -33.53 17.71 -13.50
C GLY A 321 -32.04 18.05 -13.62
N GLU A 322 -31.60 19.05 -12.85
CA GLU A 322 -30.19 19.41 -12.76
C GLU A 322 -29.37 18.27 -12.15
N VAL A 323 -28.20 17.98 -12.73
CA VAL A 323 -27.31 16.91 -12.29
C VAL A 323 -25.89 17.44 -12.11
N GLN A 324 -25.23 16.98 -11.06
CA GLN A 324 -23.80 17.18 -10.82
C GLN A 324 -23.08 15.84 -11.05
N ARG A 325 -21.95 15.89 -11.76
CA ARG A 325 -21.10 14.72 -12.04
C ARG A 325 -19.77 14.90 -11.33
N GLU A 326 -19.38 13.90 -10.56
CA GLU A 326 -18.11 13.86 -9.85
C GLU A 326 -17.39 12.56 -10.21
N SER A 327 -16.06 12.62 -10.33
CA SER A 327 -15.25 11.43 -10.61
C SER A 327 -15.08 10.63 -9.33
N MET A 328 -15.15 9.30 -9.43
CA MET A 328 -14.83 8.42 -8.30
C MET A 328 -13.35 8.52 -7.96
N THR A 329 -13.02 8.47 -6.67
CA THR A 329 -11.62 8.35 -6.23
C THR A 329 -11.09 6.95 -6.56
N ARG A 330 -9.77 6.80 -6.69
CA ARG A 330 -9.13 5.48 -6.90
C ARG A 330 -9.57 4.44 -5.85
N MET A 331 -9.73 4.87 -4.60
CA MET A 331 -10.18 4.01 -3.50
C MET A 331 -11.65 3.58 -3.65
N GLN A 332 -12.53 4.48 -4.10
CA GLN A 332 -13.93 4.15 -4.38
C GLN A 332 -14.05 3.14 -5.52
N VAL A 333 -13.25 3.28 -6.58
CA VAL A 333 -13.21 2.33 -7.70
C VAL A 333 -12.76 0.95 -7.21
N ALA A 334 -11.61 0.89 -6.50
CA ALA A 334 -11.07 -0.36 -5.98
C ALA A 334 -12.05 -1.06 -5.00
N THR A 335 -12.72 -0.28 -4.15
CA THR A 335 -13.74 -0.81 -3.23
C THR A 335 -14.94 -1.38 -3.99
N ALA A 336 -15.44 -0.66 -5.00
CA ALA A 336 -16.57 -1.11 -5.81
C ALA A 336 -16.26 -2.41 -6.54
N GLU A 337 -15.08 -2.52 -7.14
CA GLU A 337 -14.62 -3.74 -7.82
C GLU A 337 -14.46 -4.91 -6.85
N ASN A 338 -13.85 -4.69 -5.68
CA ASN A 338 -13.71 -5.73 -4.67
C ASN A 338 -15.07 -6.21 -4.16
N MET A 339 -15.98 -5.30 -3.79
CA MET A 339 -17.31 -5.65 -3.28
C MET A 339 -18.14 -6.40 -4.33
N HIS A 340 -18.07 -5.97 -5.59
CA HIS A 340 -18.76 -6.67 -6.68
C HIS A 340 -18.21 -8.09 -6.87
N ARG A 341 -16.87 -8.24 -6.86
CA ARG A 341 -16.21 -9.54 -6.94
C ARG A 341 -16.62 -10.44 -5.76
N SER A 342 -16.61 -9.94 -4.53
CA SER A 342 -17.05 -10.70 -3.35
C SER A 342 -18.49 -11.18 -3.51
N TRP A 343 -19.40 -10.28 -3.87
CA TRP A 343 -20.82 -10.60 -4.01
C TRP A 343 -21.11 -11.67 -5.06
N LEU A 344 -20.39 -11.64 -6.19
CA LEU A 344 -20.57 -12.63 -7.25
C LEU A 344 -19.94 -13.99 -6.91
N ASN A 345 -18.84 -14.00 -6.15
CA ASN A 345 -18.06 -15.22 -5.92
C ASN A 345 -18.39 -15.93 -4.61
N VAL A 346 -19.02 -15.26 -3.64
CA VAL A 346 -19.32 -15.82 -2.33
C VAL A 346 -20.84 -16.02 -2.19
N PRO A 347 -21.30 -17.29 -2.12
CA PRO A 347 -22.69 -17.60 -1.75
C PRO A 347 -22.96 -17.24 -0.28
N HIS A 348 -23.31 -15.97 -0.03
CA HIS A 348 -23.51 -15.44 1.31
C HIS A 348 -24.79 -15.91 1.99
N VAL A 349 -24.67 -16.24 3.27
CA VAL A 349 -25.78 -16.29 4.22
C VAL A 349 -25.39 -15.49 5.46
N THR A 350 -26.36 -14.84 6.09
CA THR A 350 -26.16 -14.11 7.34
C THR A 350 -26.96 -14.76 8.46
N GLN A 351 -26.27 -15.14 9.54
CA GLN A 351 -26.85 -15.58 10.79
C GLN A 351 -26.92 -14.38 11.76
N HIS A 352 -28.08 -14.20 12.39
CA HIS A 352 -28.28 -13.15 13.39
C HIS A 352 -28.46 -13.76 14.78
N ASP A 353 -27.89 -13.10 15.79
CA ASP A 353 -28.02 -13.49 17.19
C ASP A 353 -27.87 -12.26 18.09
N ASP A 354 -28.15 -12.40 19.39
CA ASP A 354 -27.96 -11.35 20.40
C ASP A 354 -26.99 -11.85 21.49
N ALA A 355 -25.96 -11.06 21.82
CA ALA A 355 -25.10 -11.31 22.97
C ALA A 355 -25.48 -10.42 24.15
N ASP A 356 -25.69 -10.99 25.34
CA ASP A 356 -25.81 -10.21 26.57
C ASP A 356 -24.41 -9.72 26.96
N ILE A 357 -24.15 -8.42 26.91
CA ILE A 357 -22.87 -7.82 27.29
C ILE A 357 -22.96 -6.99 28.57
N THR A 358 -23.98 -7.23 29.40
CA THR A 358 -24.22 -6.45 30.64
C THR A 358 -22.99 -6.46 31.54
N ASP A 359 -22.48 -7.65 31.83
CA ASP A 359 -21.35 -7.82 32.76
C ASP A 359 -20.02 -7.41 32.12
N LEU A 360 -19.85 -7.68 30.81
CA LEU A 360 -18.71 -7.20 30.03
C LEU A 360 -18.63 -5.67 30.05
N GLU A 361 -19.74 -4.97 29.80
CA GLU A 361 -19.76 -3.51 29.78
C GLU A 361 -19.51 -2.92 31.18
N ALA A 362 -20.04 -3.56 32.23
CA ALA A 362 -19.73 -3.18 33.61
C ALA A 362 -18.24 -3.35 33.91
N PHE A 363 -17.64 -4.48 33.53
CA PHE A 363 -16.21 -4.72 33.67
C PHE A 363 -15.39 -3.70 32.88
N ARG A 364 -15.70 -3.48 31.59
CA ARG A 364 -15.02 -2.50 30.74
C ARG A 364 -15.01 -1.10 31.36
N LYS A 365 -16.14 -0.65 31.92
CA LYS A 365 -16.25 0.64 32.62
C LYS A 365 -15.37 0.68 33.88
N SER A 366 -15.28 -0.42 34.62
CA SER A 366 -14.40 -0.50 35.80
C SER A 366 -12.91 -0.35 35.46
N GLN A 367 -12.51 -0.70 34.23
CA GLN A 367 -11.12 -0.57 33.75
C GLN A 367 -10.71 0.86 33.39
N LYS A 368 -11.61 1.85 33.48
CA LYS A 368 -11.33 3.24 33.08
C LYS A 368 -10.08 3.82 33.77
N ALA A 369 -9.98 3.67 35.09
CA ALA A 369 -8.83 4.18 35.85
C ALA A 369 -7.51 3.48 35.50
N ALA A 370 -7.56 2.18 35.19
CA ALA A 370 -6.39 1.43 34.72
C ALA A 370 -5.96 1.88 33.31
N GLY A 371 -6.94 2.16 32.44
CA GLY A 371 -6.69 2.69 31.10
C GLY A 371 -6.08 4.08 31.11
N GLU A 372 -6.57 4.98 31.98
CA GLU A 372 -6.00 6.32 32.16
C GLU A 372 -4.52 6.26 32.57
N LYS A 373 -4.14 5.34 33.47
CA LYS A 373 -2.73 5.13 33.86
C LYS A 373 -1.86 4.58 32.73
N ARG A 374 -2.44 3.83 31.80
CA ARG A 374 -1.74 3.22 30.66
C ARG A 374 -1.73 4.12 29.42
N GLY A 375 -2.50 5.21 29.40
CA GLY A 375 -2.73 6.00 28.19
C GLY A 375 -3.63 5.31 27.15
N VAL A 376 -4.18 4.13 27.45
CA VAL A 376 -4.96 3.31 26.50
C VAL A 376 -6.41 3.19 26.96
N LYS A 377 -7.35 3.55 26.08
CA LYS A 377 -8.79 3.45 26.39
C LYS A 377 -9.32 2.04 26.09
N MET A 378 -9.84 1.38 27.13
CA MET A 378 -10.52 0.09 26.96
C MET A 378 -11.89 0.26 26.26
N THR A 379 -11.93 -0.07 24.97
CA THR A 379 -13.15 -0.12 24.15
C THR A 379 -13.77 -1.54 24.18
N PRO A 380 -14.96 -1.76 23.59
CA PRO A 380 -15.50 -3.11 23.42
C PRO A 380 -14.71 -3.98 22.41
N MET A 381 -13.93 -3.38 21.51
CA MET A 381 -13.28 -4.09 20.40
C MET A 381 -12.27 -5.17 20.85
N PRO A 382 -11.41 -4.96 21.86
CA PRO A 382 -10.52 -6.01 22.40
C PRO A 382 -11.25 -7.28 22.85
N PHE A 383 -12.45 -7.13 23.44
CA PHE A 383 -13.25 -8.27 23.87
C PHE A 383 -13.84 -9.02 22.67
N LEU A 384 -14.32 -8.30 21.66
CA LEU A 384 -14.80 -8.89 20.40
C LEU A 384 -13.69 -9.65 19.68
N LEU A 385 -12.50 -9.05 19.59
CA LEU A 385 -11.31 -9.67 19.01
C LEU A 385 -10.94 -10.96 19.74
N LYS A 386 -10.86 -10.91 21.07
CA LYS A 386 -10.48 -12.08 21.88
C LYS A 386 -11.53 -13.19 21.81
N ALA A 387 -12.81 -12.85 21.86
CA ALA A 387 -13.90 -13.82 21.70
C ALA A 387 -13.91 -14.44 20.30
N ALA A 388 -13.71 -13.63 19.25
CA ALA A 388 -13.63 -14.13 17.88
C ALA A 388 -12.40 -15.03 17.69
N ALA A 389 -11.24 -14.68 18.25
CA ALA A 389 -10.05 -15.52 18.19
C ALA A 389 -10.27 -16.89 18.84
N GLN A 390 -10.89 -16.92 20.03
CA GLN A 390 -11.28 -18.17 20.68
C GLN A 390 -12.27 -18.98 19.82
N ALA A 391 -13.29 -18.32 19.26
CA ALA A 391 -14.27 -18.98 18.40
C ALA A 391 -13.64 -19.56 17.11
N LEU A 392 -12.65 -18.87 16.53
CA LEU A 392 -11.89 -19.36 15.37
C LEU A 392 -11.00 -20.57 15.73
N ALA A 393 -10.46 -20.61 16.94
CA ALA A 393 -9.67 -21.75 17.43
C ALA A 393 -10.56 -22.99 17.66
N GLU A 394 -11.75 -22.82 18.25
CA GLU A 394 -12.70 -23.91 18.50
C GLU A 394 -13.43 -24.38 17.23
N LEU A 395 -13.67 -23.46 16.29
CA LEU A 395 -14.38 -23.71 15.02
C LEU A 395 -13.46 -23.42 13.83
N PRO A 396 -12.46 -24.28 13.55
CA PRO A 396 -11.42 -24.00 12.58
C PRO A 396 -11.92 -23.93 11.13
N GLN A 397 -13.16 -24.34 10.84
CA GLN A 397 -13.81 -24.13 9.55
C GLN A 397 -14.06 -22.65 9.21
N PHE A 398 -14.05 -21.76 10.21
CA PHE A 398 -14.07 -20.32 10.00
C PHE A 398 -12.68 -19.74 9.71
N ASN A 399 -11.62 -20.49 9.99
CA ASN A 399 -10.23 -20.08 9.78
C ASN A 399 -9.61 -20.76 8.53
N VAL A 400 -10.36 -20.75 7.43
CA VAL A 400 -9.93 -21.32 6.15
C VAL A 400 -10.13 -20.34 5.01
N SER A 401 -9.47 -20.62 3.89
CA SER A 401 -9.74 -20.04 2.57
C SER A 401 -10.04 -21.16 1.59
N LEU A 402 -10.97 -20.91 0.67
CA LEU A 402 -11.33 -21.87 -0.38
C LEU A 402 -10.50 -21.60 -1.64
N ASP A 403 -9.60 -22.52 -1.97
CA ASP A 403 -8.91 -22.51 -3.26
C ASP A 403 -9.73 -23.33 -4.27
N MET A 404 -10.54 -22.63 -5.06
CA MET A 404 -11.40 -23.26 -6.06
C MET A 404 -10.62 -23.71 -7.31
N GLU A 405 -9.43 -23.16 -7.55
CA GLU A 405 -8.58 -23.53 -8.68
C GLU A 405 -7.93 -24.90 -8.42
N ARG A 406 -7.30 -25.06 -7.26
CA ARG A 406 -6.68 -26.31 -6.82
C ARG A 406 -7.68 -27.30 -6.20
N ARG A 407 -8.89 -26.84 -5.88
CA ARG A 407 -9.95 -27.59 -5.17
C ARG A 407 -9.52 -28.02 -3.78
N GLU A 408 -8.87 -27.12 -3.06
CA GLU A 408 -8.31 -27.35 -1.74
C GLU A 408 -8.84 -26.34 -0.71
N ILE A 409 -8.72 -26.71 0.57
CA ILE A 409 -9.05 -25.84 1.69
C ILE A 409 -7.72 -25.43 2.32
N VAL A 410 -7.40 -24.14 2.27
CA VAL A 410 -6.22 -23.58 2.91
C VAL A 410 -6.57 -23.24 4.35
N ARG A 411 -6.13 -24.08 5.29
CA ARG A 411 -6.32 -23.86 6.73
C ARG A 411 -5.15 -23.06 7.29
N LYS A 412 -5.45 -21.91 7.89
CA LYS A 412 -4.46 -21.02 8.47
C LYS A 412 -4.16 -21.49 9.90
N GLN A 413 -2.88 -21.61 10.25
CA GLN A 413 -2.43 -21.99 11.61
C GLN A 413 -2.19 -20.78 12.51
N TYR A 414 -2.55 -19.60 12.02
CA TYR A 414 -2.47 -18.32 12.71
C TYR A 414 -3.87 -17.70 12.77
N ILE A 415 -4.09 -16.80 13.72
CA ILE A 415 -5.35 -16.06 13.86
C ILE A 415 -5.05 -14.56 13.78
N HIS A 416 -5.30 -14.01 12.60
CA HIS A 416 -5.20 -12.58 12.33
C HIS A 416 -6.60 -12.05 12.04
N ILE A 417 -6.99 -10.93 12.67
CA ILE A 417 -8.35 -10.40 12.53
C ILE A 417 -8.31 -8.99 11.95
N GLY A 418 -8.99 -8.81 10.82
CA GLY A 418 -9.24 -7.51 10.22
C GLY A 418 -10.29 -6.73 11.00
N ILE A 419 -10.09 -5.43 11.16
CA ILE A 419 -11.07 -4.51 11.77
C ILE A 419 -11.46 -3.50 10.73
N ALA A 420 -12.74 -3.47 10.36
CA ALA A 420 -13.24 -2.48 9.43
C ALA A 420 -13.34 -1.11 10.13
N VAL A 421 -12.55 -0.16 9.64
CA VAL A 421 -12.49 1.22 10.13
C VAL A 421 -13.10 2.14 9.10
N ASP A 422 -14.12 2.88 9.52
CA ASP A 422 -14.73 3.94 8.72
C ASP A 422 -13.82 5.18 8.70
N THR A 423 -13.45 5.63 7.50
CA THR A 423 -12.59 6.80 7.30
C THR A 423 -13.24 7.75 6.30
N PRO A 424 -12.90 9.05 6.30
CA PRO A 424 -13.42 10.00 5.31
C PRO A 424 -13.12 9.64 3.85
N SER A 425 -12.13 8.78 3.60
CA SER A 425 -11.74 8.36 2.25
C SER A 425 -12.41 7.05 1.81
N GLY A 426 -13.07 6.35 2.73
CA GLY A 426 -13.66 5.04 2.49
C GLY A 426 -13.38 4.05 3.62
N LEU A 427 -13.84 2.82 3.43
CA LEU A 427 -13.65 1.74 4.39
C LEU A 427 -12.24 1.15 4.24
N MET A 428 -11.51 1.07 5.35
CA MET A 428 -10.21 0.37 5.41
C MET A 428 -10.30 -0.78 6.40
N VAL A 429 -9.52 -1.85 6.17
CA VAL A 429 -9.52 -3.04 7.03
C VAL A 429 -8.08 -3.36 7.47
N PRO A 430 -7.53 -2.62 8.44
CA PRO A 430 -6.28 -3.03 9.08
C PRO A 430 -6.43 -4.37 9.82
N VAL A 431 -5.33 -5.11 9.90
CA VAL A 431 -5.27 -6.47 10.43
C VAL A 431 -4.43 -6.51 11.69
N ILE A 432 -5.04 -6.95 12.80
CA ILE A 432 -4.30 -7.28 14.02
C ILE A 432 -3.79 -8.72 13.91
N ARG A 433 -2.48 -8.88 14.04
CA ARG A 433 -1.83 -10.19 13.97
C ARG A 433 -1.87 -10.91 15.32
N ASP A 434 -1.84 -12.23 15.26
CA ASP A 434 -1.79 -13.17 16.40
C ASP A 434 -2.74 -12.81 17.56
N VAL A 435 -4.01 -12.51 17.26
CA VAL A 435 -5.00 -12.04 18.24
C VAL A 435 -5.19 -13.05 19.39
N ASP A 436 -5.04 -14.34 19.09
CA ASP A 436 -5.09 -15.43 20.05
C ASP A 436 -3.98 -15.35 21.11
N LYS A 437 -2.82 -14.79 20.77
CA LYS A 437 -1.64 -14.71 21.66
C LYS A 437 -1.63 -13.45 22.54
N LYS A 438 -2.45 -12.45 22.21
CA LYS A 438 -2.40 -11.12 22.81
C LYS A 438 -3.36 -10.91 23.97
N GLY A 439 -2.97 -10.04 24.91
CA GLY A 439 -3.82 -9.62 26.04
C GLY A 439 -4.81 -8.52 25.66
N LEU A 440 -5.83 -8.28 26.50
CA LEU A 440 -6.84 -7.23 26.21
C LEU A 440 -6.27 -5.81 26.13
N TRP A 441 -5.23 -5.49 26.92
CA TRP A 441 -4.61 -4.16 26.88
C TRP A 441 -3.78 -3.94 25.62
N GLU A 442 -3.01 -4.95 25.20
CA GLU A 442 -2.25 -4.95 23.96
C GLU A 442 -3.18 -4.85 22.74
N LEU A 443 -4.25 -5.64 22.72
CA LEU A 443 -5.28 -5.53 21.68
C LEU A 443 -5.98 -4.15 21.68
N ALA A 444 -6.11 -3.50 22.83
CA ALA A 444 -6.70 -2.16 22.92
C ALA A 444 -5.79 -1.08 22.34
N GLU A 445 -4.49 -1.21 22.59
CA GLU A 445 -3.44 -0.33 22.06
C GLU A 445 -3.34 -0.48 20.55
N GLU A 446 -3.11 -1.71 20.05
CA GLU A 446 -2.97 -1.97 18.62
C GLU A 446 -4.22 -1.60 17.81
N ALA A 447 -5.41 -1.91 18.32
CA ALA A 447 -6.65 -1.51 17.66
C ALA A 447 -6.81 0.02 17.62
N GLY A 448 -6.37 0.73 18.66
CA GLY A 448 -6.36 2.18 18.71
C GLY A 448 -5.42 2.79 17.68
N ASP A 449 -4.20 2.27 17.61
CA ASP A 449 -3.14 2.74 16.72
C ASP A 449 -3.47 2.49 15.25
N LEU A 450 -3.90 1.27 14.91
CA LEU A 450 -4.31 0.94 13.54
C LEU A 450 -5.53 1.76 13.10
N ALA A 451 -6.49 2.02 14.00
CA ALA A 451 -7.62 2.88 13.70
C ALA A 451 -7.23 4.36 13.53
N ALA A 452 -6.19 4.83 14.23
CA ALA A 452 -5.61 6.17 14.02
C ALA A 452 -4.90 6.24 12.67
N LYS A 453 -3.99 5.30 12.39
CA LYS A 453 -3.30 5.18 11.09
C LYS A 453 -4.28 5.10 9.92
N ALA A 454 -5.38 4.36 10.04
CA ALA A 454 -6.40 4.26 9.01
C ALA A 454 -7.03 5.62 8.71
N ARG A 455 -7.46 6.34 9.75
CA ARG A 455 -8.09 7.66 9.60
C ARG A 455 -7.11 8.71 9.06
N ASP A 456 -5.85 8.61 9.43
CA ASP A 456 -4.77 9.52 9.02
C ASP A 456 -4.14 9.14 7.67
N LYS A 457 -4.61 8.06 7.01
CA LYS A 457 -4.09 7.50 5.76
C LYS A 457 -2.62 7.07 5.82
N LYS A 458 -2.17 6.57 6.98
CA LYS A 458 -0.81 6.11 7.25
C LYS A 458 -0.68 4.58 7.33
N LEU A 459 -1.72 3.84 6.94
CA LEU A 459 -1.66 2.38 6.90
C LEU A 459 -0.75 1.90 5.78
N LYS A 460 0.16 0.99 6.12
CA LYS A 460 1.00 0.30 5.15
C LYS A 460 0.20 -0.82 4.47
N PRO A 461 0.49 -1.16 3.19
CA PRO A 461 -0.19 -2.26 2.50
C PRO A 461 -0.18 -3.59 3.25
N ASP A 462 0.89 -3.90 3.97
CA ASP A 462 1.03 -5.17 4.70
C ASP A 462 0.28 -5.21 6.03
N GLU A 463 -0.14 -4.05 6.54
CA GLU A 463 -1.07 -3.94 7.68
C GLU A 463 -2.52 -4.25 7.27
N MET A 464 -2.81 -4.43 5.97
CA MET A 464 -4.15 -4.74 5.45
C MET A 464 -4.27 -6.15 4.85
N LYS A 465 -3.25 -7.00 5.03
CA LYS A 465 -3.17 -8.34 4.44
C LYS A 465 -3.13 -9.44 5.50
N GLY A 466 -3.46 -10.65 5.08
CA GLY A 466 -3.25 -11.86 5.89
C GLY A 466 -4.33 -12.14 6.92
N ALA A 467 -5.45 -11.42 6.91
CA ALA A 467 -6.57 -11.70 7.79
C ALA A 467 -7.15 -13.11 7.57
N CYS A 468 -7.55 -13.71 8.69
CA CYS A 468 -8.31 -14.95 8.75
C CYS A 468 -9.81 -14.69 8.73
N PHE A 469 -10.19 -13.57 9.35
CA PHE A 469 -11.55 -13.19 9.67
C PHE A 469 -11.60 -11.66 9.82
N SER A 470 -12.78 -11.07 9.64
CA SER A 470 -12.97 -9.63 9.81
C SER A 470 -14.09 -9.32 10.79
N ILE A 471 -13.95 -8.21 11.51
CA ILE A 471 -14.99 -7.62 12.34
C ILE A 471 -15.31 -6.24 11.79
N THR A 472 -16.60 -5.97 11.59
CA THR A 472 -17.10 -4.64 11.21
C THR A 472 -18.13 -4.18 12.22
N SER A 473 -17.95 -2.98 12.76
CA SER A 473 -18.80 -2.45 13.83
C SER A 473 -19.50 -1.18 13.40
N LEU A 474 -20.83 -1.21 13.42
CA LEU A 474 -21.71 -0.04 13.26
C LEU A 474 -22.25 0.47 14.60
N GLY A 475 -21.75 -0.08 15.72
CA GLY A 475 -22.30 0.18 17.06
C GLY A 475 -22.26 1.65 17.48
N GLY A 476 -21.30 2.43 16.98
CA GLY A 476 -21.21 3.87 17.22
C GLY A 476 -22.20 4.71 16.41
N ILE A 477 -22.75 4.17 15.32
CA ILE A 477 -23.64 4.87 14.39
C ILE A 477 -25.10 4.50 14.72
N GLY A 478 -25.43 3.20 14.66
CA GLY A 478 -26.79 2.73 14.87
C GLY A 478 -27.10 1.41 14.15
N GLY A 479 -28.38 1.08 14.06
CA GLY A 479 -28.87 -0.16 13.46
C GLY A 479 -29.14 -1.27 14.47
N THR A 480 -30.04 -2.17 14.10
CA THR A 480 -30.40 -3.36 14.88
C THR A 480 -29.76 -4.63 14.32
N ALA A 481 -29.55 -4.69 13.01
CA ALA A 481 -28.84 -5.73 12.30
C ALA A 481 -28.44 -5.20 10.92
N PHE A 482 -27.38 -5.77 10.35
CA PHE A 482 -27.00 -5.57 8.95
C PHE A 482 -26.35 -6.84 8.40
N THR A 483 -26.21 -6.94 7.08
CA THR A 483 -25.54 -8.06 6.41
C THR A 483 -24.22 -7.58 5.84
N PRO A 484 -23.09 -7.80 6.56
CA PRO A 484 -21.77 -7.51 6.02
C PRO A 484 -21.42 -8.42 4.83
N ILE A 485 -20.69 -7.87 3.85
CA ILE A 485 -20.17 -8.65 2.73
C ILE A 485 -18.82 -9.26 3.18
N VAL A 486 -18.66 -10.58 3.05
CA VAL A 486 -17.36 -11.23 3.37
C VAL A 486 -16.32 -10.71 2.38
N ASN A 487 -15.11 -10.50 2.85
CA ASN A 487 -13.96 -10.09 2.04
C ASN A 487 -13.08 -11.31 1.72
N PRO A 488 -13.18 -11.93 0.53
CA PRO A 488 -12.29 -13.02 0.14
C PRO A 488 -10.82 -12.58 0.21
N PRO A 489 -9.90 -13.45 0.65
CA PRO A 489 -10.04 -14.90 0.76
C PRO A 489 -10.61 -15.40 2.11
N GLU A 490 -11.13 -14.53 2.97
CA GLU A 490 -11.83 -14.93 4.20
C GLU A 490 -13.16 -15.61 3.87
N VAL A 491 -13.63 -16.47 4.77
CA VAL A 491 -14.91 -17.19 4.60
C VAL A 491 -16.03 -16.64 5.49
N ALA A 492 -15.74 -15.71 6.40
CA ALA A 492 -16.73 -15.12 7.28
C ALA A 492 -16.33 -13.72 7.78
N ILE A 493 -17.33 -12.92 8.14
CA ILE A 493 -17.19 -11.59 8.71
C ILE A 493 -18.26 -11.38 9.79
N LEU A 494 -17.86 -10.81 10.94
CA LEU A 494 -18.78 -10.48 12.03
C LEU A 494 -19.17 -8.99 11.99
N GLY A 495 -20.45 -8.74 11.82
CA GLY A 495 -21.09 -7.44 12.00
C GLY A 495 -21.57 -7.25 13.44
N VAL A 496 -21.24 -6.11 14.04
CA VAL A 496 -21.71 -5.73 15.38
C VAL A 496 -22.53 -4.45 15.31
N SER A 497 -23.78 -4.52 15.78
CA SER A 497 -24.71 -3.38 15.78
C SER A 497 -24.78 -2.69 17.14
N LYS A 498 -25.57 -1.61 17.24
CA LYS A 498 -25.70 -0.83 18.48
C LYS A 498 -26.33 -1.68 19.58
N ALA A 499 -25.64 -1.79 20.71
CA ALA A 499 -26.18 -2.42 21.91
C ALA A 499 -27.31 -1.59 22.52
N ALA A 500 -28.32 -2.26 23.06
CA ALA A 500 -29.48 -1.62 23.68
C ALA A 500 -29.96 -2.39 24.92
N MET A 501 -30.46 -1.66 25.92
CA MET A 501 -31.12 -2.29 27.06
C MET A 501 -32.44 -2.92 26.61
N LYS A 502 -32.58 -4.24 26.77
CA LYS A 502 -33.79 -5.00 26.46
C LYS A 502 -34.28 -5.75 27.71
N PRO A 503 -35.60 -5.95 27.88
CA PRO A 503 -36.12 -6.84 28.90
C PRO A 503 -35.93 -8.29 28.46
N VAL A 504 -35.16 -9.08 29.23
CA VAL A 504 -34.91 -10.50 28.98
C VAL A 504 -35.54 -11.31 30.11
N TRP A 505 -36.34 -12.31 29.76
CA TRP A 505 -36.93 -13.23 30.73
C TRP A 505 -35.88 -14.23 31.21
N ASP A 506 -35.61 -14.26 32.51
CA ASP A 506 -34.63 -15.19 33.11
C ASP A 506 -35.22 -16.53 33.56
N GLY A 507 -36.54 -16.70 33.42
CA GLY A 507 -37.29 -17.84 33.95
C GLY A 507 -38.31 -17.47 35.03
N ASP A 508 -38.12 -16.35 35.73
CA ASP A 508 -38.95 -15.87 36.85
C ASP A 508 -39.34 -14.39 36.74
N ALA A 509 -38.45 -13.54 36.24
CA ALA A 509 -38.69 -12.10 36.06
C ALA A 509 -38.05 -11.55 34.77
N PHE A 510 -38.52 -10.38 34.33
CA PHE A 510 -37.85 -9.62 33.28
C PHE A 510 -36.66 -8.86 33.87
N GLN A 511 -35.46 -9.19 33.39
CA GLN A 511 -34.22 -8.51 33.74
C GLN A 511 -33.84 -7.49 32.65
N PRO A 512 -33.45 -6.27 33.03
CA PRO A 512 -32.89 -5.32 32.07
C PRO A 512 -31.47 -5.76 31.69
N ARG A 513 -31.28 -6.23 30.47
CA ARG A 513 -29.97 -6.69 29.95
C ARG A 513 -29.50 -5.84 28.78
N LEU A 514 -28.21 -5.55 28.72
CA LEU A 514 -27.59 -4.83 27.60
C LEU A 514 -27.30 -5.83 26.48
N MET A 515 -28.20 -5.90 25.50
CA MET A 515 -28.11 -6.85 24.39
C MET A 515 -27.40 -6.21 23.20
N MET A 516 -26.38 -6.89 22.68
CA MET A 516 -25.60 -6.51 21.51
C MET A 516 -25.94 -7.43 20.33
N PRO A 517 -26.57 -6.90 19.27
CA PRO A 517 -26.88 -7.72 18.10
C PRO A 517 -25.61 -8.06 17.29
N LEU A 518 -25.51 -9.34 16.94
CA LEU A 518 -24.46 -9.93 16.13
C LEU A 518 -25.02 -10.37 14.77
N SER A 519 -24.26 -10.09 13.71
CA SER A 519 -24.56 -10.52 12.33
C SER A 519 -23.36 -11.23 11.74
N LEU A 520 -23.36 -12.55 11.69
CA LEU A 520 -22.30 -13.33 11.07
C LEU A 520 -22.65 -13.65 9.62
N SER A 521 -21.97 -13.03 8.67
CA SER A 521 -22.08 -13.39 7.26
C SER A 521 -20.95 -14.34 6.87
N TYR A 522 -21.27 -15.38 6.12
CA TYR A 522 -20.32 -16.44 5.78
C TYR A 522 -20.52 -17.00 4.37
N ASP A 523 -19.46 -17.58 3.82
CA ASP A 523 -19.48 -18.37 2.59
C ASP A 523 -20.08 -19.73 2.87
N HIS A 524 -21.29 -19.98 2.33
CA HIS A 524 -22.00 -21.22 2.61
C HIS A 524 -21.33 -22.47 2.01
N ARG A 525 -20.27 -22.32 1.19
CA ARG A 525 -19.45 -23.45 0.71
C ARG A 525 -18.48 -23.96 1.78
N ALA A 526 -17.94 -23.07 2.63
CA ALA A 526 -17.00 -23.41 3.69
C ALA A 526 -17.71 -23.68 5.03
N VAL A 527 -18.71 -22.87 5.34
CA VAL A 527 -19.42 -22.85 6.63
C VAL A 527 -20.88 -23.22 6.39
N ASN A 528 -21.44 -24.13 7.18
CA ASN A 528 -22.87 -24.44 7.11
C ASN A 528 -23.69 -23.68 8.19
N GLY A 529 -25.01 -23.72 8.09
CA GLY A 529 -25.88 -23.00 9.05
C GLY A 529 -25.74 -23.46 10.50
N ALA A 530 -25.42 -24.73 10.75
CA ALA A 530 -25.20 -25.21 12.12
C ALA A 530 -23.87 -24.70 12.70
N ASP A 531 -22.84 -24.58 11.87
CA ASP A 531 -21.56 -23.96 12.24
C ASP A 531 -21.75 -22.48 12.56
N ALA A 532 -22.51 -21.75 11.74
CA ALA A 532 -22.82 -20.35 11.97
C ALA A 532 -23.59 -20.13 13.29
N ALA A 533 -24.61 -20.96 13.56
CA ALA A 533 -25.34 -20.90 14.83
C ALA A 533 -24.44 -21.22 16.03
N ARG A 534 -23.56 -22.24 15.93
CA ARG A 534 -22.57 -22.54 16.98
C ARG A 534 -21.62 -21.38 17.21
N PHE A 535 -21.14 -20.73 16.15
CA PHE A 535 -20.25 -19.58 16.25
C PHE A 535 -20.93 -18.41 16.97
N THR A 536 -22.15 -18.02 16.58
CA THR A 536 -22.84 -16.89 17.22
C THR A 536 -23.24 -17.20 18.66
N SER A 537 -23.65 -18.45 18.95
CA SER A 537 -23.91 -18.89 20.32
C SER A 537 -22.65 -18.85 21.18
N LEU A 538 -21.51 -19.36 20.69
CA LEU A 538 -20.23 -19.30 21.39
C LEU A 538 -19.80 -17.84 21.63
N MET A 539 -19.93 -16.96 20.64
CA MET A 539 -19.69 -15.53 20.83
C MET A 539 -20.58 -14.95 21.93
N GLY A 540 -21.87 -15.30 21.96
CA GLY A 540 -22.80 -14.89 23.02
C GLY A 540 -22.36 -15.37 24.40
N GLU A 541 -21.90 -16.63 24.51
CA GLU A 541 -21.41 -17.20 25.77
C GLU A 541 -20.11 -16.53 26.25
N LEU A 542 -19.14 -16.30 25.36
CA LEU A 542 -17.85 -15.69 25.68
C LEU A 542 -17.99 -14.21 26.05
N LEU A 543 -18.86 -13.48 25.35
CA LEU A 543 -19.14 -12.07 25.63
C LEU A 543 -20.03 -11.88 26.85
N GLY A 544 -20.91 -12.85 27.15
CA GLY A 544 -21.75 -12.86 28.34
C GLY A 544 -21.00 -13.20 29.61
N ASP A 545 -20.01 -14.09 29.54
CA ASP A 545 -19.13 -14.40 30.68
C ASP A 545 -17.65 -14.32 30.28
N ILE A 546 -17.08 -13.12 30.44
CA ILE A 546 -15.68 -12.82 30.09
C ILE A 546 -14.66 -13.70 30.83
N ARG A 547 -15.03 -14.36 31.94
CA ARG A 547 -14.11 -15.28 32.65
C ARG A 547 -13.81 -16.51 31.81
N ARG A 548 -14.70 -16.86 30.86
CA ARG A 548 -14.47 -17.94 29.90
C ARG A 548 -13.35 -17.63 28.91
N LEU A 549 -13.01 -16.36 28.69
CA LEU A 549 -11.86 -15.95 27.87
C LEU A 549 -10.50 -16.25 28.55
N LEU A 550 -10.51 -16.69 29.81
CA LEU A 550 -9.30 -17.06 30.57
C LEU A 550 -9.05 -18.58 30.61
N LEU A 551 -10.03 -19.38 30.19
CA LEU A 551 -9.94 -20.84 30.12
C LEU A 551 -9.34 -21.25 28.77
#